data_AF-A0A6M3IM97-F1
#
_entry.id   AF-A0A6M3IM97-F1
#
_cell.length_a   1.000
_cell.length_b   1.000
_cell.length_c   1.000
_cell.angle_alpha   90.00
_cell.angle_beta   90.00
_cell.angle_gamma   90.00
#
_symmetry.space_group_name_H-M   'P 1'
#
loop_
_entity.id
_entity.type
_entity.pdbx_description
1 polymer ?
#
loop_
_entity_poly.entity_id
_entity_poly.type
_entity_poly.pdbx_seq_one_letter_code
_entity_poly.pdbx_strand_id
1 'polypeptide(L)'
;MNLFEKYYDKEYKKERDKFVPPAEKYANNLCGASIKTRNEEERSAWNSKWNLTFHKKMNQLSMCLFKDKKGKESETNTVVREVL
;
A
#
# COMPACT_ATOMS: atom_id res chain seq x y z
N MET A 1 5.06 18.36 26.31
CA MET A 1 5.04 18.07 24.87
C MET A 1 6.10 17.01 24.60
N ASN A 2 5.69 15.78 24.27
CA ASN A 2 6.67 14.71 24.04
C ASN A 2 7.28 14.85 22.63
N LEU A 3 8.42 14.20 22.39
CA LEU A 3 9.10 14.29 21.09
C LEU A 3 8.20 13.83 19.92
N PHE A 4 7.28 12.91 20.19
CA PHE A 4 6.35 12.38 19.20
C PHE A 4 5.36 13.45 18.72
N GLU A 5 4.77 14.23 19.62
CA GLU A 5 3.88 15.34 19.31
C GLU A 5 4.56 16.46 18.52
N LYS A 6 5.88 16.63 18.72
CA LYS A 6 6.67 17.65 18.01
C LYS A 6 6.83 17.36 16.51
N TYR A 7 6.82 16.10 16.12
CA TYR A 7 7.01 15.66 14.72
C TYR A 7 5.81 14.91 14.14
N TYR A 8 4.75 14.75 14.91
CA TYR A 8 3.53 14.09 14.45
C TYR A 8 2.75 15.01 13.52
N ASP A 9 2.94 14.77 12.22
CA ASP A 9 2.19 15.43 11.18
C ASP A 9 0.83 14.74 11.00
N LYS A 10 -0.21 15.39 11.52
CA LYS A 10 -1.61 14.95 11.41
C LYS A 10 -2.09 14.87 9.96
N GLU A 11 -1.59 15.73 9.08
CA GLU A 11 -1.96 15.75 7.67
C GLU A 11 -1.30 14.59 6.93
N TYR A 12 -0.01 14.36 7.19
CA TYR A 12 0.69 13.18 6.68
C TYR A 12 -0.04 11.88 7.03
N LYS A 13 -0.47 11.73 8.30
CA LYS A 13 -1.22 10.54 8.70
C LYS A 13 -2.55 10.40 7.95
N LYS A 14 -3.31 11.48 7.82
CA LYS A 14 -4.60 11.47 7.08
C LYS A 14 -4.40 11.06 5.62
N GLU A 15 -3.38 11.59 4.95
CA GLU A 15 -3.07 11.22 3.57
C GLU A 15 -2.61 9.76 3.47
N ARG A 16 -1.73 9.32 4.39
CA ARG A 16 -1.25 7.94 4.45
C ARG A 16 -2.40 6.94 4.65
N ASP A 17 -3.35 7.26 5.53
CA ASP A 17 -4.45 6.36 5.90
C ASP A 17 -5.41 6.11 4.72
N LYS A 18 -5.48 6.99 3.72
CA LYS A 18 -6.23 6.75 2.47
C LYS A 18 -5.70 5.56 1.67
N PHE A 19 -4.41 5.25 1.80
CA PHE A 19 -3.77 4.15 1.08
C PHE A 19 -3.86 2.81 1.80
N VAL A 20 -4.23 2.81 3.10
CA VAL A 20 -4.28 1.58 3.90
C VAL A 20 -5.29 0.59 3.31
N PRO A 21 -6.56 0.95 3.03
CA PRO A 21 -7.52 0.00 2.46
C PRO A 21 -7.09 -0.64 1.12
N PRO A 22 -6.60 0.11 0.11
CA PRO A 22 -6.16 -0.51 -1.14
C PRO A 22 -4.87 -1.33 -0.98
N ALA A 23 -3.94 -0.93 -0.10
CA ALA A 23 -2.73 -1.71 0.17
C ALA A 23 -3.05 -3.02 0.91
N GLU A 24 -3.97 -2.97 1.87
CA GLU A 24 -4.45 -4.13 2.61
C GLU A 24 -5.16 -5.12 1.68
N LYS A 25 -6.09 -4.63 0.84
CA LYS A 25 -6.77 -5.46 -0.17
C LYS A 25 -5.77 -6.15 -1.10
N TYR A 26 -4.73 -5.43 -1.53
CA TYR A 26 -3.68 -6.00 -2.39
C TYR A 26 -2.87 -7.10 -1.69
N ALA A 27 -2.45 -6.84 -0.44
CA ALA A 27 -1.70 -7.81 0.35
C ALA A 27 -2.55 -9.06 0.66
N ASN A 28 -3.82 -8.88 1.02
CA ASN A 28 -4.78 -9.96 1.28
C ASN A 28 -5.02 -10.82 0.04
N ASN A 29 -5.12 -10.21 -1.15
CA ASN A 29 -5.30 -10.95 -2.39
C ASN A 29 -4.07 -11.81 -2.76
N LEU A 30 -2.86 -11.35 -2.44
CA LEU A 30 -1.62 -12.05 -2.79
C LEU A 30 -1.15 -13.06 -1.74
N CYS A 31 -1.30 -12.73 -0.46
CA CYS A 31 -0.80 -13.53 0.66
C CYS A 31 -1.90 -14.28 1.40
N GLY A 32 -3.16 -14.02 1.08
CA GLY A 32 -4.32 -14.42 1.89
C GLY A 32 -4.61 -13.38 2.97
N ALA A 33 -5.87 -13.28 3.38
CA ALA A 33 -6.30 -12.32 4.42
C ALA A 33 -5.90 -12.73 5.85
N SER A 34 -5.63 -14.01 6.06
CA SER A 34 -5.28 -14.55 7.37
C SER A 34 -4.47 -15.82 7.23
N ILE A 35 -3.53 -16.03 8.15
CA ILE A 35 -2.86 -17.31 8.27
C ILE A 35 -3.75 -18.35 8.95
N LYS A 36 -3.76 -19.59 8.43
CA LYS A 36 -4.57 -20.70 8.96
C LYS A 36 -3.78 -21.70 9.81
N THR A 37 -2.44 -21.60 9.81
CA THR A 37 -1.56 -22.53 10.54
C THR A 37 -1.30 -22.05 11.97
N ARG A 38 -1.05 -23.03 12.84
CA ARG A 38 -0.62 -22.82 14.24
C ARG A 38 0.90 -22.82 14.38
N ASN A 39 1.63 -23.20 13.35
CA ASN A 39 3.10 -23.21 13.35
C ASN A 39 3.62 -21.76 13.39
N GLU A 40 4.51 -21.50 14.35
CA GLU A 40 5.07 -20.16 14.59
C GLU A 40 6.02 -19.70 13.48
N GLU A 41 6.80 -20.59 12.89
CA GLU A 41 7.72 -20.26 11.79
C GLU A 41 6.94 -19.86 10.54
N GLU A 42 5.92 -20.64 10.20
CA GLU A 42 5.03 -20.33 9.07
C GLU A 42 4.25 -19.03 9.32
N ARG A 43 3.86 -18.77 10.57
CA ARG A 43 3.25 -17.49 10.99
C ARG A 43 4.18 -16.31 10.80
N SER A 44 5.41 -16.43 11.25
CA SER A 44 6.42 -15.40 11.08
C SER A 44 6.71 -15.13 9.60
N ALA A 45 6.86 -16.19 8.79
CA ALA A 45 7.09 -16.09 7.35
C ALA A 45 5.91 -15.42 6.63
N TRP A 46 4.67 -15.83 6.93
CA TRP A 46 3.48 -15.21 6.36
C TRP A 46 3.36 -13.74 6.77
N ASN A 47 3.55 -13.41 8.05
CA ASN A 47 3.47 -12.04 8.55
C ASN A 47 4.52 -11.15 7.87
N SER A 48 5.75 -11.65 7.74
CA SER A 48 6.83 -10.95 7.04
C SER A 48 6.47 -10.69 5.58
N LYS A 49 5.95 -11.69 4.87
CA LYS A 49 5.55 -11.58 3.46
C LYS A 49 4.38 -10.63 3.27
N TRP A 50 3.38 -10.71 4.13
CA TRP A 50 2.20 -9.85 4.09
C TRP A 50 2.59 -8.39 4.34
N ASN A 51 3.36 -8.12 5.40
CA ASN A 51 3.83 -6.78 5.73
C ASN A 51 4.71 -6.18 4.64
N LEU A 52 5.64 -6.96 4.07
CA LEU A 52 6.45 -6.51 2.95
C LEU A 52 5.59 -6.11 1.75
N THR A 53 4.58 -6.94 1.43
CA THR A 53 3.67 -6.69 0.30
C THR A 53 2.82 -5.44 0.54
N PHE A 54 2.26 -5.31 1.75
CA PHE A 54 1.48 -4.15 2.19
C PHE A 54 2.30 -2.87 2.09
N HIS A 55 3.47 -2.81 2.72
CA HIS A 55 4.30 -1.60 2.74
C HIS A 55 4.86 -1.26 1.35
N LYS A 56 5.21 -2.26 0.53
CA LYS A 56 5.59 -2.03 -0.86
C LYS A 56 4.46 -1.37 -1.65
N LYS A 57 3.20 -1.81 -1.46
CA LYS A 57 2.06 -1.19 -2.12
C LYS A 57 1.75 0.21 -1.59
N MET A 58 1.87 0.43 -0.28
CA MET A 58 1.75 1.76 0.34
C MET A 58 2.73 2.77 -0.29
N ASN A 59 4.00 2.37 -0.45
CA ASN A 59 5.03 3.21 -1.05
C ASN A 59 4.76 3.47 -2.54
N GLN A 60 4.26 2.48 -3.27
CA GLN A 60 3.86 2.69 -4.68
C GLN A 60 2.71 3.71 -4.79
N LEU A 61 1.68 3.58 -3.98
CA LEU A 61 0.52 4.48 -4.00
C LEU A 61 0.91 5.92 -3.63
N SER A 62 1.78 6.07 -2.64
CA SER A 62 2.27 7.40 -2.26
C SER A 62 3.11 8.03 -3.39
N MET A 63 4.01 7.26 -4.03
CA MET A 63 4.81 7.74 -5.15
C MET A 63 3.99 8.13 -6.38
N CYS A 64 2.89 7.41 -6.67
CA CYS A 64 1.97 7.78 -7.74
C CYS A 64 1.38 9.17 -7.51
N LEU A 65 0.91 9.49 -6.29
CA LEU A 65 0.39 10.83 -6.00
C LEU A 65 1.47 11.93 -6.11
N PHE A 66 2.73 11.63 -5.83
CA PHE A 66 3.81 12.61 -5.98
C PHE A 66 4.11 12.94 -7.45
N LYS A 67 3.90 12.01 -8.37
CA LYS A 67 3.99 12.28 -9.82
C LYS A 67 2.85 13.18 -10.27
N ASP A 68 1.64 12.91 -9.80
CA ASP A 68 0.44 13.71 -10.14
C ASP A 68 0.52 15.15 -9.60
N LYS A 69 1.19 15.37 -8.46
CA LYS A 69 1.38 16.72 -7.88
C LYS A 69 2.55 17.51 -8.49
N LYS A 70 3.47 16.88 -9.22
CA LYS A 70 4.65 17.53 -9.83
C LYS A 70 4.64 17.59 -11.36
N GLY A 71 3.64 17.03 -12.04
CA GLY A 71 3.58 17.06 -13.50
C GLY A 71 2.15 17.17 -14.02
N LYS A 72 1.85 18.24 -14.76
CA LYS A 72 0.77 18.23 -15.75
C LYS A 72 1.09 17.19 -16.84
N GLU A 73 0.04 16.50 -17.27
CA GLU A 73 -0.16 15.76 -18.53
C GLU A 73 0.76 14.56 -18.83
N SER A 74 0.15 13.37 -18.83
CA SER A 74 0.33 12.41 -19.92
C SER A 74 -1.01 11.73 -20.19
N GLU A 75 -1.65 12.16 -21.26
CA GLU A 75 -2.50 11.29 -22.06
C GLU A 75 -1.73 9.99 -22.34
N THR A 76 -2.38 8.86 -22.14
CA THR A 76 -2.46 7.82 -23.17
C THR A 76 -3.70 6.98 -22.86
N ASN A 77 -4.78 7.41 -23.51
CA ASN A 77 -5.79 6.52 -24.06
C ASN A 77 -5.07 5.37 -24.80
N THR A 78 -5.24 4.13 -24.38
CA THR A 78 -5.41 2.99 -25.31
C THR A 78 -6.18 1.91 -24.56
N VAL A 79 -7.48 2.02 -24.74
CA VAL A 79 -8.47 0.95 -24.74
C VAL A 79 -7.86 -0.34 -25.29
N VAL A 80 -7.62 -1.34 -24.44
CA VAL A 80 -7.52 -2.74 -24.91
C VAL A 80 -8.96 -3.23 -25.07
N ARG A 81 -9.56 -2.86 -26.21
CA ARG A 81 -10.74 -3.52 -26.76
C ARG A 81 -10.24 -4.78 -27.45
N GLU A 82 -10.79 -5.90 -26.99
CA GLU A 82 -11.36 -6.97 -27.81
C GLU A 82 -10.54 -7.57 -28.96
N VAL A 83 -10.40 -8.89 -28.84
CA VAL A 83 -10.66 -9.88 -29.90
C VAL A 83 -9.70 -9.82 -31.10
N LEU A 84 -8.77 -10.78 -31.14
CA LEU A 84 -8.73 -11.88 -32.12
C LEU A 84 -7.77 -12.97 -31.63
#